data_AF-A0A1G3YKN3-F1
#
_entry.id   AF-A0A1G3YKN3-F1
#
_cell.length_a   1.000
_cell.length_b   1.000
_cell.length_c   1.000
_cell.angle_alpha   90.00
_cell.angle_beta   90.00
_cell.angle_gamma   90.00
#
_symmetry.space_group_name_H-M   'P 1'
#
loop_
_entity.id
_entity.type
_entity.pdbx_description
1 polymer ?
#
loop_
_entity_poly.entity_id
_entity_poly.type
_entity_poly.pdbx_seq_one_letter_code
_entity_poly.pdbx_strand_id
1 'polypeptide(L)' 'MPVITIDMHKTGTAEKTALIRNLTAAAADATKIPPQSFIVLINEMDDVNIGLGGVPLDEVKRNRK' A
#
# COMPACT_ATOMS: atom_id res chain seq x y z
N MET A 1 -8.95 3.70 -17.84
CA MET A 1 -8.67 4.34 -16.54
C MET A 1 -8.28 3.23 -15.56
N PRO A 2 -6.97 2.94 -15.41
CA PRO A 2 -6.52 1.90 -14.51
C PRO A 2 -6.59 2.34 -13.04
N VAL A 3 -6.91 1.40 -12.16
CA VAL A 3 -6.97 1.62 -10.70
C VAL A 3 -5.98 0.67 -10.03
N ILE A 4 -5.17 1.21 -9.12
CA ILE A 4 -4.25 0.46 -8.27
C ILE A 4 -4.75 0.60 -6.84
N THR A 5 -5.12 -0.51 -6.21
CA THR A 5 -5.53 -0.53 -4.80
C THR A 5 -4.47 -1.26 -3.99
N ILE A 6 -4.08 -0.66 -2.85
CA ILE A 6 -3.19 -1.29 -1.88
C ILE A 6 -3.85 -1.30 -0.51
N ASP A 7 -3.96 -2.50 0.05
CA ASP A 7 -4.42 -2.75 1.40
C ASP A 7 -3.19 -2.97 2.29
N MET A 8 -3.00 -2.12 3.30
CA MET A 8 -1.80 -2.16 4.12
C MET A 8 -2.04 -1.67 5.55
N HIS A 9 -1.07 -1.89 6.43
CA HIS A 9 -1.08 -1.29 7.76
C HIS A 9 -0.89 0.23 7.69
N LYS A 10 -1.29 0.95 8.75
CA LYS A 10 -1.08 2.39 8.85
C LYS A 10 0.39 2.78 8.74
N THR A 11 0.69 3.75 7.88
CA THR A 11 2.03 4.27 7.63
C THR A 11 2.08 5.81 7.61
N GLY A 12 3.29 6.35 7.60
CA GLY A 12 3.51 7.80 7.57
C GLY A 12 3.16 8.44 6.23
N THR A 13 2.87 9.74 6.24
CA THR A 13 2.53 10.51 5.02
C THR A 13 3.60 10.42 3.94
N ALA A 14 4.89 10.46 4.31
CA ALA A 14 6.00 10.39 3.36
C ALA A 14 6.02 9.05 2.59
N GLU A 15 5.73 7.95 3.27
CA GLU A 15 5.70 6.61 2.69
C GLU A 15 4.52 6.47 1.71
N LYS A 16 3.34 6.97 2.10
CA LYS A 16 2.16 7.04 1.21
C LYS A 16 2.42 7.85 -0.05
N THR A 17 3.08 9.01 0.06
CA THR A 17 3.45 9.81 -1.11
C THR A 17 4.42 9.06 -2.02
N ALA A 18 5.42 8.38 -1.44
CA ALA A 18 6.36 7.58 -2.21
C ALA A 18 5.66 6.40 -2.92
N LEU A 19 4.74 5.71 -2.26
CA LEU A 19 3.93 4.62 -2.83
C LEU A 19 3.13 5.10 -4.04
N ILE A 20 2.36 6.19 -3.90
CA ILE A 20 1.55 6.73 -5.00
C ILE A 20 2.42 7.05 -6.21
N ARG A 21 3.55 7.74 -6.00
CA ARG A 21 4.46 8.15 -7.08
C ARG A 21 5.07 6.94 -7.79
N ASN A 22 5.63 6.01 -7.02
CA ASN A 22 6.40 4.90 -7.56
C ASN A 22 5.50 3.85 -8.23
N LEU A 23 4.32 3.55 -7.65
CA LEU A 23 3.35 2.63 -8.26
C LEU A 23 2.81 3.19 -9.57
N THR A 24 2.49 4.49 -9.61
CA THR A 24 2.02 5.14 -10.84
C THR A 24 3.09 5.10 -11.93
N ALA A 25 4.35 5.43 -11.60
CA ALA A 25 5.45 5.41 -12.57
C ALA A 25 5.67 3.99 -13.13
N ALA A 26 5.78 2.98 -12.27
CA ALA A 26 5.99 1.61 -12.69
C ALA A 26 4.84 1.08 -13.57
N ALA A 27 3.59 1.39 -13.21
CA ALA A 27 2.43 0.95 -13.98
C ALA A 27 2.32 1.66 -15.33
N ALA A 28 2.60 2.97 -15.38
CA ALA A 28 2.65 3.73 -16.62
C ALA A 28 3.74 3.20 -17.56
N ASP A 29 4.94 2.92 -17.03
CA ASP A 29 6.06 2.38 -17.81
C ASP A 29 5.77 1.00 -18.40
N ALA A 30 5.12 0.13 -17.62
CA ALA A 30 4.77 -1.23 -18.03
C ALA A 30 3.63 -1.26 -19.07
N THR A 31 2.62 -0.40 -18.91
CA THR A 31 1.40 -0.43 -19.74
C THR A 31 1.41 0.57 -20.89
N LYS A 32 2.38 1.49 -20.92
CA LYS A 32 2.45 2.63 -21.87
C LYS A 32 1.24 3.57 -21.80
N ILE A 33 0.49 3.53 -20.69
CA ILE A 33 -0.62 4.44 -20.41
C ILE A 33 -0.06 5.71 -19.74
N PRO A 34 -0.56 6.92 -20.07
CA PRO A 34 -0.11 8.15 -19.41
C PRO A 34 -0.35 8.12 -17.89
N PRO A 35 0.60 8.57 -17.05
CA PRO A 35 0.48 8.60 -15.60
C PRO A 35 -0.80 9.27 -15.08
N GLN A 36 -1.26 10.35 -15.72
CA GLN A 36 -2.50 11.04 -15.32
C GLN A 36 -3.79 10.20 -15.47
N SER A 37 -3.71 9.02 -16.10
CA SER A 37 -4.86 8.13 -16.28
C SER A 37 -5.05 7.16 -15.13
N PHE A 38 -4.10 7.11 -14.19
CA PHE A 38 -4.09 6.17 -13.07
C PHE A 38 -4.70 6.78 -11.81
N ILE A 39 -5.42 5.93 -11.07
CA ILE A 39 -5.92 6.24 -9.72
C ILE A 39 -5.26 5.26 -8.76
N VAL A 40 -4.68 5.77 -7.68
CA VAL A 40 -4.09 4.96 -6.61
C VAL A 40 -4.91 5.13 -5.34
N LEU A 41 -5.40 4.02 -4.78
CA LEU A 41 -6.19 3.97 -3.55
C LEU A 41 -5.38 3.23 -2.48
N ILE A 42 -5.16 3.88 -1.34
CA ILE A 42 -4.48 3.30 -0.18
C ILE A 42 -5.52 3.08 0.92
N ASN A 43 -5.76 1.82 1.27
CA ASN A 43 -6.64 1.43 2.36
C ASN A 43 -5.77 1.01 3.55
N GLU A 44 -5.76 1.84 4.58
CA GLU A 44 -4.98 1.58 5.79
C GLU A 44 -5.83 0.88 6.86
N MET A 45 -5.30 -0.21 7.40
CA MET A 45 -5.89 -0.95 8.51
C MET A 45 -5.04 -0.81 9.76
N ASP A 46 -5.69 -0.83 10.92
CA ASP A 46 -5.01 -0.97 12.21
C ASP A 46 -4.34 -2.35 12.29
N ASP A 47 -3.21 -2.43 13.00
CA ASP A 47 -2.43 -3.67 13.10
C ASP A 47 -3.26 -4.84 13.66
N VAL A 48 -4.21 -4.57 14.57
CA VAL A 48 -5.11 -5.58 15.14
C VAL A 48 -6.09 -6.18 14.12
N ASN A 49 -6.33 -5.48 13.00
CA ASN A 49 -7.21 -5.93 11.92
C ASN A 49 -6.48 -6.72 10.85
N ILE A 50 -5.15 -6.87 10.97
CA ILE A 50 -4.32 -7.61 10.01
C ILE A 50 -3.84 -8.89 10.68
N GLY A 51 -4.24 -10.05 10.13
CA GLY A 51 -3.81 -11.36 10.62
C GLY A 51 -2.69 -11.95 9.76
N LEU A 52 -1.64 -12.48 10.39
CA LEU A 52 -0.58 -13.25 9.74
C LEU A 52 -0.49 -14.63 10.41
N GLY A 53 -0.86 -15.69 9.69
CA GLY A 53 -0.82 -17.06 10.23
C GLY A 53 -1.71 -17.29 11.46
N GLY A 54 -2.82 -16.54 11.57
CA GLY A 54 -3.73 -16.59 12.71
C GLY A 54 -3.34 -15.68 13.88
N VAL A 55 -2.26 -14.91 13.76
CA VAL A 55 -1.79 -13.98 14.80
C VAL A 55 -2.00 -12.53 14.34
N PRO A 56 -2.58 -11.64 15.16
CA PRO A 56 -2.67 -10.21 14.87
C PRO A 56 -1.30 -9.57 14.60
N LEU A 57 -1.24 -8.59 13.69
CA LEU A 57 0.03 -8.00 13.26
C LEU A 57 0.73 -7.24 14.41
N ASP A 58 -0.02 -6.68 15.35
CA ASP A 58 0.55 -6.01 16.52
C ASP A 58 1.27 -7.00 17.45
N GLU A 59 0.73 -8.21 17.62
CA GLU A 59 1.40 -9.32 18.31
C GLU A 59 2.66 -9.75 17.56
N VAL A 60 2.58 -9.89 16.23
CA VAL A 60 3.75 -10.23 15.40
C VAL A 60 4.86 -9.18 15.54
N LYS A 61 4.51 -7.88 15.54
CA LYS A 61 5.46 -6.77 15.71
C LYS A 61 6.09 -6.75 17.11
N ARG A 62 5.35 -7.11 18.17
CA ARG A 62 5.88 -7.22 19.53
C ARG A 62 6.88 -8.37 19.66
N ASN A 63 6.60 -9.52 19.06
CA ASN A 63 7.44 -10.73 19.17
C ASN A 63 8.70 -10.69 18.29
N ARG A 64 8.82 -9.71 17.39
CA ARG A 64 10.00 -9.49 16.53
C ARG A 64 11.01 -8.46 17.10
N LYS A 65 10.73 -7.86 18.26
CA LYS A 65 11.68 -7.00 18.98
C LYS A 65 12.58 -7.84 19.88
#